data_AF-A0A940PKX9-F1
#
_entry.id   AF-A0A940PKX9-F1
#
_cell.length_a   1.000
_cell.length_b   1.000
_cell.length_c   1.000
_cell.angle_alpha   90.00
_cell.angle_beta   90.00
_cell.angle_gamma   90.00
#
_symmetry.space_group_name_H-M   'P 1'
#
loop_
_entity.id
_entity.type
_entity.pdbx_description
1 polymer ?
#
loop_
_entity_poly.entity_id
_entity_poly.type
_entity_poly.pdbx_seq_one_letter_code
_entity_poly.pdbx_strand_id
1 'polypeptide(L)' 'MDHFTHYAMPVYTQDHYTHCKQMYEWHMKMHHYKEQLRAYHLERARYFQKLMGEREKNAEIAQNPGDNSVT' A
#
# COMPACT_ATOMS: atom_id res chain seq x y z
N MET A 1 -2.44 -8.86 -9.15
CA MET A 1 -1.48 -9.62 -8.31
C MET A 1 -0.41 -8.63 -7.91
N ASP A 2 -0.54 -8.05 -6.71
CA ASP A 2 0.44 -7.09 -6.18
C ASP A 2 1.65 -7.87 -5.66
N HIS A 3 2.49 -8.30 -6.60
CA HIS A 3 3.73 -9.01 -6.28
C HIS A 3 4.84 -8.00 -6.04
N PHE A 4 5.03 -7.63 -4.78
CA PHE A 4 6.21 -6.90 -4.35
C PHE A 4 7.39 -7.88 -4.28
N THR A 5 8.42 -7.65 -5.10
CA THR A 5 9.59 -8.54 -5.14
C THR A 5 10.52 -8.23 -3.98
N HIS A 6 10.57 -9.14 -2.99
CA HIS A 6 11.59 -9.12 -1.96
C HIS A 6 12.89 -9.73 -2.51
N TYR A 7 13.92 -8.90 -2.70
CA TYR A 7 15.24 -9.36 -3.18
C TYR A 7 16.07 -9.92 -2.02
N ALA A 8 16.62 -11.12 -2.19
CA ALA A 8 17.60 -11.69 -1.27
C ALA A 8 18.87 -10.82 -1.21
N MET A 9 19.61 -10.91 -0.11
CA MET A 9 20.91 -10.24 0.03
C MET A 9 21.88 -10.78 -1.03
N PRO A 10 22.56 -9.91 -1.81
CA PRO A 10 23.50 -10.36 -2.82
C PRO A 10 24.77 -10.93 -2.16
N VAL A 11 25.37 -11.93 -2.81
CA VAL A 11 26.72 -12.37 -2.46
C VAL A 11 27.68 -11.32 -3.01
N TYR A 12 28.42 -10.67 -2.11
CA TYR A 12 29.30 -9.58 -2.51
C TYR A 12 30.62 -10.08 -3.11
N THR A 13 31.13 -9.34 -4.09
CA THR A 13 32.47 -9.56 -4.64
C THR A 13 33.56 -9.08 -3.67
N GLN A 14 34.74 -9.70 -3.75
CA GLN A 14 35.86 -9.41 -2.84
C GLN A 14 36.54 -8.05 -3.09
N ASP A 15 36.30 -7.42 -4.25
CA ASP A 15 36.75 -6.06 -4.54
C ASP A 15 35.99 -5.03 -3.68
N HIS A 16 36.72 -4.23 -2.92
CA HIS A 16 36.16 -3.29 -1.94
C HIS A 16 35.26 -2.23 -2.60
N TYR A 17 35.65 -1.71 -3.77
CA TYR A 17 34.85 -0.71 -4.48
C TYR A 17 33.53 -1.30 -4.97
N THR A 18 33.59 -2.48 -5.59
CA THR A 18 32.42 -3.20 -6.09
C THR A 18 31.50 -3.66 -4.95
N HIS A 19 32.06 -4.07 -3.80
CA HIS A 19 31.32 -4.43 -2.59
C HIS A 19 30.43 -3.28 -2.10
N CYS A 20 31.00 -2.09 -1.90
CA CYS A 20 30.25 -0.92 -1.45
C CYS A 20 29.12 -0.54 -2.42
N LYS A 21 29.39 -0.61 -3.73
CA LYS A 21 28.40 -0.33 -4.77
C LYS A 21 27.24 -1.33 -4.75
N GLN A 22 27.54 -2.63 -4.67
CA GLN A 22 26.52 -3.69 -4.61
C GLN A 22 25.64 -3.58 -3.36
N MET A 23 26.25 -3.23 -2.21
CA MET A 23 25.52 -3.01 -0.97
C MET A 23 24.57 -1.82 -1.10
N TYR A 24 25.03 -0.70 -1.65
CA TYR A 24 24.20 0.48 -1.89
C TYR A 24 23.02 0.16 -2.82
N GLU A 25 23.27 -0.50 -3.95
CA GLU A 25 22.23 -0.87 -4.90
C GLU A 25 21.17 -1.79 -4.29
N TRP A 26 21.59 -2.78 -3.48
CA TRP A 26 20.64 -3.63 -2.76
C TRP A 26 19.82 -2.86 -1.74
N HIS A 27 20.46 -1.97 -0.96
CA HIS A 27 19.74 -1.11 -0.01
C HIS A 27 18.71 -0.24 -0.71
N MET A 28 19.04 0.33 -1.86
CA MET A 28 18.07 1.09 -2.65
C MET A 28 16.92 0.23 -3.13
N LYS A 29 17.17 -0.97 -3.63
CA LYS A 29 16.09 -1.91 -4.03
C LYS A 29 15.17 -2.25 -2.85
N MET A 30 15.74 -2.49 -1.66
CA MET A 30 14.98 -2.75 -0.44
C MET A 30 14.20 -1.53 0.06
N HIS A 31 14.73 -0.33 -0.08
CA HIS A 31 14.03 0.91 0.24
C HIS A 31 12.76 1.05 -0.60
N HIS A 32 12.88 0.94 -1.92
CA HIS A 32 11.75 1.04 -2.84
C HIS A 32 10.70 -0.05 -2.57
N TYR A 33 11.13 -1.29 -2.27
CA TYR A 33 10.23 -2.37 -1.88
C TYR A 33 9.39 -2.00 -0.64
N LYS A 34 10.02 -1.43 0.40
CA LYS A 34 9.31 -0.99 1.61
C LYS A 34 8.34 0.15 1.33
N GLU A 35 8.71 1.10 0.48
CA GLU A 35 7.83 2.21 0.09
C GLU A 35 6.60 1.72 -0.68
N GLN A 36 6.79 0.78 -1.61
CA GLN A 36 5.70 0.16 -2.35
C GLN A 36 4.72 -0.58 -1.43
N LEU A 37 5.24 -1.38 -0.48
CA LEU A 37 4.41 -2.04 0.53
C LEU A 37 3.63 -1.02 1.38
N ARG A 38 4.29 0.05 1.82
CA ARG A 38 3.64 1.10 2.60
C ARG A 38 2.51 1.76 1.80
N ALA A 39 2.76 2.11 0.54
CA ALA A 39 1.76 2.73 -0.33
C ALA A 39 0.55 1.81 -0.51
N TYR A 40 0.79 0.52 -0.76
CA TYR A 40 -0.25 -0.49 -0.90
C TYR A 40 -1.13 -0.60 0.35
N HIS A 41 -0.53 -0.72 1.53
CA HIS A 41 -1.29 -0.81 2.77
C HIS A 41 -2.10 0.46 3.06
N LEU A 42 -1.56 1.64 2.74
CA LEU A 42 -2.29 2.91 2.88
C LEU A 42 -3.45 3.04 1.88
N GLU A 43 -3.26 2.62 0.64
CA GLU A 43 -4.33 2.58 -0.35
C GLU A 43 -5.45 1.63 0.06
N ARG A 44 -5.08 0.42 0.51
CA ARG A 44 -6.04 -0.57 0.99
C ARG A 44 -6.79 -0.10 2.24
N ALA A 45 -6.12 0.58 3.17
CA ALA A 45 -6.78 1.19 4.32
C ALA A 45 -7.79 2.27 3.90
N ARG A 46 -7.42 3.15 2.95
CA ARG A 46 -8.33 4.17 2.39
C ARG A 46 -9.54 3.55 1.70
N TYR A 47 -9.34 2.46 0.95
CA TYR A 47 -10.44 1.72 0.32
C TYR A 47 -11.45 1.21 1.36
N PHE A 48 -10.98 0.56 2.43
CA PHE A 48 -11.87 0.08 3.48
C PHE A 48 -12.54 1.21 4.26
N GLN A 49 -11.84 2.31 4.53
CA GLN A 49 -12.42 3.48 5.18
C GLN A 49 -13.58 4.06 4.34
N LYS A 50 -13.40 4.15 3.02
CA LYS A 50 -14.47 4.60 2.10
C LYS A 50 -15.66 3.64 2.13
N LEU A 51 -15.42 2.33 2.07
CA LEU A 51 -16.48 1.31 2.09
C LEU A 51 -17.29 1.35 3.40
N MET A 52 -16.65 1.58 4.55
CA MET A 52 -17.35 1.73 5.83
C MET A 52 -18.19 3.01 5.87
N GLY A 53 -17.65 4.14 5.43
CA GLY A 53 -18.41 5.39 5.37
C GLY A 53 -19.60 5.34 4.40
N GLU A 54 -19.47 4.63 3.27
CA GLU A 54 -20.60 4.37 2.36
C GLU A 54 -21.67 3.47 3.00
N ARG A 55 -21.24 2.45 3.77
CA ARG A 55 -22.17 1.59 4.52
C ARG A 55 -22.93 2.37 5.59
N GLU A 56 -22.27 3.26 6.33
CA GLU A 56 -22.90 4.11 7.34
C GLU A 56 -23.95 5.04 6.71
N LYS A 57 -23.61 5.72 5.61
CA LYS A 57 -24.58 6.55 4.85
C LYS A 57 -25.78 5.75 4.35
N ASN A 58 -25.55 4.55 3.82
CA ASN A 58 -26.64 3.69 3.35
C ASN A 58 -27.52 3.18 4.50
N ALA A 59 -26.95 2.99 5.70
CA ALA A 59 -27.70 2.62 6.89
C ALA A 59 -28.55 3.79 7.44
N GLU A 60 -28.03 5.02 7.40
CA GLU A 60 -28.79 6.23 7.75
C GLU A 60 -29.99 6.45 6.82
N ILE A 61 -29.80 6.26 5.51
CA ILE A 61 -30.88 6.34 4.50
C ILE A 61 -31.93 5.24 4.74
N ALA A 62 -31.51 4.02 5.10
CA ALA A 62 -32.42 2.92 5.39
C ALA A 62 -33.23 3.11 6.70
N GLN A 63 -32.70 3.86 7.67
CA GLN A 63 -33.38 4.15 8.94
C GLN A 63 -34.36 5.33 8.85
N ASN A 64 -34.23 6.20 7.84
CA ASN A 64 -35.18 7.28 7.56
C ASN A 64 -35.70 7.19 6.10
N PRO A 65 -36.64 6.29 5.78
CA PRO A 65 -37.23 6.19 4.44
C PRO A 65 -38.23 7.32 4.10
N GLY A 66 -38.31 8.38 4.91
CA GLY A 66 -39.51 9.21 5.05
C GLY A 66 -39.48 10.64 4.53
N ASP A 67 -38.53 11.07 3.70
CA ASP A 67 -38.48 12.48 3.23
C ASP A 67 -38.18 12.63 1.72
N ASN A 68 -38.72 11.72 0.90
CA ASN A 68 -38.87 11.94 -0.54
C ASN A 68 -40.35 12.13 -0.89
N SER A 69 -40.99 13.16 -0.33
CA SER A 69 -42.23 13.69 -0.89
C SER A 69 -41.89 14.73 -1.94
N VAL A 70 -42.03 14.35 -3.21
CA VAL A 70 -42.13 15.28 -4.34
C VAL A 70 -43.38 16.13 -4.16
N THR A 71 -43.19 17.45 -4.00
CA THR A 71 -44.05 18.54 -4.50
C THR A 71 -43.25 19.83 -4.48
#